data_AF-A0A8H8XC54-F1
#
_entry.id   AF-A0A8H8XC54-F1
#
_cell.length_a   1.000
_cell.length_b   1.000
_cell.length_c   1.000
_cell.angle_alpha   90.00
_cell.angle_beta   90.00
_cell.angle_gamma   90.00
#
_symmetry.space_group_name_H-M   'P 1'
#
loop_
_entity.id
_entity.type
_entity.pdbx_description
1 polymer ?
#
loop_
_entity_poly.entity_id
_entity_poly.type
_entity_poly.pdbx_seq_one_letter_code
_entity_poly.pdbx_strand_id
1 'polypeptide(L)'
;MFVAGLDDDILTGNGGTDVFNAGAGNDTIIINGDNLAQLYSNKLSSNLLARVDGGGNTDTLKLDGNNLILNLAEIDNGRIQDIEIINLGTGGNTLKLKLNDLLDLSSETNTLKVIGNSNANVEAIGFEKSNTSKTVDGITYQVYSHTDAPTAKLWVQQNLIVSTSIAQGFVMNGENTDEY
;
A
#
# COMPACT_ATOMS: atom_id res chain seq x y z
N MET A 1 -6.93 -20.37 -4.50
CA MET A 1 -7.66 -19.65 -3.43
C MET A 1 -7.14 -20.15 -2.10
N PHE A 2 -6.82 -19.23 -1.21
CA PHE A 2 -6.34 -19.46 0.14
C PHE A 2 -7.36 -18.86 1.10
N VAL A 3 -7.75 -19.64 2.11
CA VAL A 3 -8.64 -19.19 3.18
C VAL A 3 -8.01 -19.64 4.48
N ALA A 4 -7.72 -18.69 5.36
CA ALA A 4 -7.15 -18.91 6.68
C ALA A 4 -8.20 -18.70 7.79
N GLY A 5 -7.78 -18.78 9.04
CA GLY A 5 -8.63 -19.01 10.21
C GLY A 5 -8.87 -17.80 11.10
N LEU A 6 -8.75 -18.03 12.42
CA LEU A 6 -8.89 -17.02 13.48
C LEU A 6 -7.54 -16.71 14.17
N ASP A 7 -6.47 -17.36 13.72
CA ASP A 7 -5.14 -17.32 14.32
C ASP A 7 -4.19 -16.55 13.38
N ASP A 8 -3.03 -16.11 13.89
CA ASP A 8 -2.01 -15.45 13.07
C ASP A 8 -1.43 -16.42 12.02
N ASP A 9 -1.76 -16.22 10.74
CA ASP A 9 -1.43 -17.10 9.63
C ASP A 9 -0.35 -16.51 8.70
N ILE A 10 0.41 -17.39 8.02
CA ILE A 10 1.31 -17.01 6.93
C ILE A 10 0.82 -17.65 5.63
N LEU A 11 0.37 -16.82 4.68
CA LEU A 11 -0.16 -17.26 3.40
C LEU A 11 0.82 -16.88 2.29
N THR A 12 1.33 -17.85 1.54
CA THR A 12 2.27 -17.60 0.44
C THR A 12 1.63 -17.93 -0.90
N GLY A 13 1.58 -16.94 -1.79
CA GLY A 13 1.20 -17.13 -3.19
C GLY A 13 2.23 -17.91 -3.97
N ASN A 14 1.79 -18.83 -4.81
CA ASN A 14 2.68 -19.58 -5.71
C ASN A 14 2.75 -18.93 -7.11
N GLY A 15 2.23 -17.70 -7.26
CA GLY A 15 2.09 -17.00 -8.53
C GLY A 15 0.74 -17.24 -9.21
N GLY A 16 0.43 -16.46 -10.25
CA GLY A 16 -0.85 -16.57 -10.96
C GLY A 16 -2.02 -15.90 -10.23
N THR A 17 -3.26 -16.25 -10.62
CA THR A 17 -4.50 -15.59 -10.17
C THR A 17 -4.91 -16.09 -8.78
N ASP A 18 -4.12 -15.75 -7.78
CA ASP A 18 -4.36 -16.13 -6.39
C ASP A 18 -5.37 -15.20 -5.70
N VAL A 19 -6.22 -15.79 -4.87
CA VAL A 19 -7.18 -15.08 -4.01
C VAL A 19 -6.89 -15.49 -2.58
N PHE A 20 -6.53 -14.53 -1.74
CA PHE A 20 -6.26 -14.68 -0.32
C PHE A 20 -7.39 -14.07 0.49
N ASN A 21 -7.93 -14.83 1.44
CA ASN A 21 -8.76 -14.35 2.53
C ASN A 21 -8.10 -14.85 3.82
N ALA A 22 -7.41 -13.98 4.55
CA ALA A 22 -6.58 -14.42 5.68
C ALA A 22 -7.43 -14.65 6.95
N GLY A 23 -8.41 -13.80 7.23
CA GLY A 23 -9.44 -14.09 8.23
C GLY A 23 -9.31 -13.17 9.44
N ALA A 24 -9.28 -13.72 10.65
CA ALA A 24 -8.95 -12.94 11.83
C ALA A 24 -7.59 -13.40 12.36
N GLY A 25 -6.85 -12.50 13.01
CA GLY A 25 -5.46 -12.76 13.40
C GLY A 25 -4.55 -11.70 12.79
N ASN A 26 -3.29 -11.63 13.22
CA ASN A 26 -2.31 -10.76 12.56
C ASN A 26 -1.62 -11.54 11.45
N ASP A 27 -2.16 -11.47 10.24
CA ASP A 27 -1.74 -12.33 9.15
C ASP A 27 -0.58 -11.75 8.35
N THR A 28 0.20 -12.63 7.73
CA THR A 28 1.23 -12.26 6.74
C THR A 28 0.94 -12.92 5.41
N ILE A 29 0.54 -12.11 4.43
CA ILE A 29 0.28 -12.52 3.06
C ILE A 29 1.49 -12.19 2.20
N ILE A 30 2.12 -13.19 1.61
CA ILE A 30 3.34 -13.09 0.81
C ILE A 30 2.97 -13.26 -0.66
N ILE A 31 3.21 -12.24 -1.47
CA ILE A 31 2.95 -12.24 -2.92
C ILE A 31 4.22 -11.97 -3.71
N ASN A 32 4.30 -12.56 -4.90
CA ASN A 32 5.43 -12.36 -5.82
C ASN A 32 5.04 -11.54 -7.07
N GLY A 33 5.98 -11.38 -8.00
CA GLY A 33 5.77 -10.64 -9.24
C GLY A 33 4.65 -11.19 -10.13
N ASP A 34 4.42 -12.50 -10.13
CA ASP A 34 3.35 -13.11 -10.92
C ASP A 34 1.97 -12.80 -10.34
N ASN A 35 1.83 -12.83 -9.00
CA ASN A 35 0.61 -12.41 -8.33
C ASN A 35 0.32 -10.93 -8.61
N LEU A 36 1.35 -10.09 -8.51
CA LEU A 36 1.24 -8.66 -8.79
C LEU A 36 0.81 -8.37 -10.24
N ALA A 37 1.34 -9.12 -11.21
CA ALA A 37 0.89 -9.03 -12.60
C ALA A 37 -0.61 -9.37 -12.77
N GLN A 38 -1.15 -10.29 -11.96
CA GLN A 38 -2.58 -10.59 -11.98
C GLN A 38 -3.43 -9.55 -11.22
N LEU A 39 -2.87 -8.87 -10.21
CA LEU A 39 -3.53 -7.74 -9.54
C LEU A 39 -3.74 -6.57 -10.51
N TYR A 40 -2.78 -6.29 -11.39
CA TYR A 40 -2.92 -5.31 -12.48
C TYR A 40 -3.81 -5.77 -13.64
N SER A 41 -4.17 -7.05 -13.70
CA SER A 41 -4.98 -7.58 -14.79
C SER A 41 -6.47 -7.53 -14.46
N ASN A 42 -7.23 -6.97 -15.40
CA ASN A 42 -8.70 -7.03 -15.41
C ASN A 42 -9.24 -8.05 -16.43
N LYS A 43 -8.39 -8.99 -16.87
CA LYS A 43 -8.79 -10.02 -17.82
C LYS A 43 -9.53 -11.14 -17.09
N LEU A 44 -10.85 -11.16 -17.26
CA LEU A 44 -11.73 -12.24 -16.80
C LEU A 44 -11.49 -13.50 -17.66
N SER A 45 -10.50 -14.32 -17.31
CA SER A 45 -10.33 -15.64 -17.95
C SER A 45 -11.29 -16.69 -17.39
N SER A 46 -11.82 -16.47 -16.18
CA SER A 46 -12.64 -17.44 -15.43
C SER A 46 -13.61 -16.83 -14.41
N ASN A 47 -13.90 -15.53 -14.49
CA ASN A 47 -14.59 -14.70 -13.47
C ASN A 47 -13.83 -14.50 -12.15
N LEU A 48 -12.66 -15.12 -11.96
CA LEU A 48 -11.82 -14.90 -10.79
C LEU A 48 -10.74 -13.86 -11.10
N LEU A 49 -10.62 -12.86 -10.23
CA LEU A 49 -9.58 -11.85 -10.26
C LEU A 49 -8.68 -12.04 -9.02
N ALA A 50 -7.37 -11.84 -9.16
CA ALA A 50 -6.44 -11.98 -8.04
C ALA A 50 -6.80 -11.01 -6.91
N ARG A 51 -6.78 -11.43 -5.65
CA ARG A 51 -7.22 -10.57 -4.54
C ARG A 51 -6.43 -10.86 -3.28
N VAL A 52 -6.19 -9.82 -2.49
CA VAL A 52 -5.60 -9.87 -1.15
C VAL A 52 -6.63 -9.27 -0.19
N ASP A 53 -7.00 -10.03 0.83
CA ASP A 53 -7.90 -9.63 1.91
C ASP A 53 -7.30 -10.16 3.21
N GLY A 54 -6.81 -9.25 4.07
CA GLY A 54 -6.27 -9.59 5.38
C GLY A 54 -7.39 -9.99 6.34
N GLY A 55 -8.40 -9.14 6.45
CA GLY A 55 -9.60 -9.39 7.24
C GLY A 55 -9.61 -8.53 8.50
N GLY A 56 -9.66 -9.15 9.67
CA GLY A 56 -9.65 -8.41 10.94
C GLY A 56 -8.24 -8.32 11.52
N ASN A 57 -8.03 -7.36 12.45
CA ASN A 57 -6.77 -7.14 13.16
C ASN A 57 -5.68 -6.45 12.32
N THR A 58 -4.40 -6.85 12.43
CA THR A 58 -3.27 -6.14 11.83
C THR A 58 -2.54 -7.04 10.86
N ASP A 59 -2.77 -6.80 9.58
CA ASP A 59 -2.31 -7.67 8.52
C ASP A 59 -1.15 -7.06 7.73
N THR A 60 -0.28 -7.95 7.26
CA THR A 60 0.93 -7.61 6.51
C THR A 60 0.88 -8.16 5.09
N LEU A 61 0.91 -7.27 4.10
CA LEU A 61 1.21 -7.64 2.71
C LEU A 61 2.72 -7.54 2.47
N LYS A 62 3.36 -8.68 2.21
CA LYS A 62 4.80 -8.78 1.93
C LYS A 62 5.08 -9.08 0.47
N LEU A 63 6.01 -8.31 -0.12
CA LEU A 63 6.52 -8.57 -1.46
C LEU A 63 7.73 -9.53 -1.41
N ASP A 64 7.65 -10.62 -2.16
CA ASP A 64 8.74 -11.56 -2.38
C ASP A 64 9.23 -11.51 -3.84
N GLY A 65 10.48 -11.09 -4.01
CA GLY A 65 11.07 -10.82 -5.32
C GLY A 65 11.93 -9.56 -5.31
N ASN A 66 12.51 -9.25 -6.47
CA ASN A 66 13.45 -8.14 -6.66
C ASN A 66 12.86 -7.08 -7.60
N ASN A 67 13.07 -5.80 -7.26
CA ASN A 67 12.64 -4.63 -8.04
C ASN A 67 11.15 -4.65 -8.45
N LEU A 68 10.30 -5.27 -7.62
CA LEU A 68 8.85 -5.25 -7.79
C LEU A 68 8.33 -3.83 -7.50
N ILE A 69 7.31 -3.42 -8.24
CA ILE A 69 6.64 -2.14 -8.05
C ILE A 69 5.18 -2.44 -7.71
N LEU A 70 4.78 -2.23 -6.46
CA LEU A 70 3.39 -2.21 -6.03
C LEU A 70 2.86 -0.78 -6.19
N ASN A 71 2.15 -0.52 -7.28
CA ASN A 71 1.49 0.73 -7.56
C ASN A 71 -0.01 0.58 -7.29
N LEU A 72 -0.44 1.02 -6.11
CA LEU A 72 -1.84 0.86 -5.69
C LEU A 72 -2.80 1.65 -6.58
N ALA A 73 -2.35 2.74 -7.20
CA ALA A 73 -3.18 3.56 -8.09
C ALA A 73 -3.57 2.86 -9.40
N GLU A 74 -2.91 1.75 -9.76
CA GLU A 74 -3.15 0.95 -10.97
C GLU A 74 -3.91 -0.35 -10.67
N ILE A 75 -4.29 -0.58 -9.42
CA ILE A 75 -5.04 -1.75 -8.98
C ILE A 75 -6.46 -1.28 -8.65
N ASP A 76 -7.46 -1.98 -9.19
CA ASP A 76 -8.86 -1.65 -8.90
C ASP A 76 -9.15 -1.72 -7.39
N ASN A 77 -9.99 -0.81 -6.89
CA ASN A 77 -10.38 -0.76 -5.49
C ASN A 77 -10.96 -2.11 -5.01
N GLY A 78 -10.63 -2.51 -3.78
CA GLY A 78 -11.09 -3.77 -3.16
C GLY A 78 -10.36 -5.04 -3.63
N ARG A 79 -9.39 -4.92 -4.56
CA ARG A 79 -8.50 -6.03 -4.94
C ARG A 79 -7.41 -6.27 -3.89
N ILE A 80 -7.03 -5.24 -3.14
CA ILE A 80 -6.20 -5.31 -1.94
C ILE A 80 -6.97 -4.54 -0.87
N GLN A 81 -7.27 -5.17 0.26
CA GLN A 81 -8.00 -4.57 1.37
C GLN A 81 -7.62 -5.23 2.69
N ASP A 82 -7.99 -4.54 3.76
CA ASP A 82 -7.74 -4.92 5.14
C ASP A 82 -6.25 -5.26 5.35
N ILE A 83 -5.38 -4.29 5.01
CA ILE A 83 -3.92 -4.36 5.19
C ILE A 83 -3.41 -3.10 5.88
N GLU A 84 -2.76 -3.27 7.03
CA GLU A 84 -2.18 -2.17 7.82
C GLU A 84 -0.67 -2.01 7.62
N ILE A 85 0.01 -3.07 7.15
CA ILE A 85 1.45 -3.11 6.97
C ILE A 85 1.82 -3.57 5.56
N ILE A 86 2.61 -2.78 4.84
CA ILE A 86 3.29 -3.21 3.62
C ILE A 86 4.76 -3.49 3.92
N ASN A 87 5.18 -4.72 3.68
CA ASN A 87 6.58 -5.15 3.81
C ASN A 87 7.21 -5.29 2.42
N LEU A 88 8.10 -4.38 2.08
CA LEU A 88 8.80 -4.34 0.78
C LEU A 88 9.92 -5.39 0.67
N GLY A 89 10.14 -6.21 1.70
CA GLY A 89 11.12 -7.28 1.69
C GLY A 89 12.56 -6.75 1.56
N THR A 90 13.41 -7.53 0.89
CA THR A 90 14.85 -7.23 0.73
C THR A 90 15.26 -6.95 -0.73
N GLY A 91 14.30 -6.97 -1.66
CA GLY A 91 14.58 -6.96 -3.10
C GLY A 91 14.71 -5.58 -3.73
N GLY A 92 14.74 -4.49 -2.94
CA GLY A 92 14.70 -3.13 -3.49
C GLY A 92 13.36 -2.80 -4.14
N ASN A 93 12.27 -3.27 -3.55
CA ASN A 93 10.93 -3.09 -4.09
C ASN A 93 10.40 -1.66 -3.81
N THR A 94 9.38 -1.26 -4.57
CA THR A 94 8.79 0.09 -4.51
C THR A 94 7.31 0.02 -4.20
N LEU A 95 6.85 0.86 -3.28
CA LEU A 95 5.43 1.18 -3.08
C LEU A 95 5.11 2.53 -3.73
N LYS A 96 4.03 2.61 -4.50
CA LYS A 96 3.45 3.87 -4.98
C LYS A 96 1.99 3.98 -4.53
N LEU A 97 1.62 5.14 -4.00
CA LEU A 97 0.27 5.38 -3.49
C LEU A 97 -0.10 6.88 -3.46
N LYS A 98 -1.40 7.14 -3.48
CA LYS A 98 -2.03 8.44 -3.16
C LYS A 98 -3.00 8.30 -1.97
N LEU A 99 -3.66 9.39 -1.58
CA LEU A 99 -4.57 9.42 -0.44
C LEU A 99 -5.64 8.31 -0.48
N ASN A 100 -6.38 8.21 -1.59
CA ASN A 100 -7.49 7.26 -1.68
C ASN A 100 -6.99 5.82 -1.54
N ASP A 101 -5.87 5.48 -2.17
CA ASP A 101 -5.27 4.15 -2.06
C ASP A 101 -4.97 3.78 -0.60
N LEU A 102 -4.51 4.74 0.23
CA LEU A 102 -4.28 4.51 1.65
C LEU A 102 -5.59 4.33 2.43
N LEU A 103 -6.58 5.18 2.17
CA LEU A 103 -7.87 5.14 2.87
C LEU A 103 -8.69 3.88 2.52
N ASP A 104 -8.53 3.35 1.31
CA ASP A 104 -9.23 2.16 0.84
C ASP A 104 -8.52 0.86 1.28
N LEU A 105 -7.32 0.94 1.86
CA LEU A 105 -6.50 -0.23 2.17
C LEU A 105 -6.93 -0.94 3.45
N SER A 106 -7.53 -0.24 4.42
CA SER A 106 -7.94 -0.81 5.70
C SER A 106 -9.30 -0.26 6.11
N SER A 107 -10.18 -1.16 6.55
CA SER A 107 -11.48 -0.78 7.11
C SER A 107 -11.40 -0.30 8.57
N GLU A 108 -10.28 -0.53 9.25
CA GLU A 108 -10.12 -0.25 10.69
C GLU A 108 -9.28 1.01 10.98
N THR A 109 -8.40 1.42 10.06
CA THR A 109 -7.47 2.53 10.30
C THR A 109 -7.08 3.30 9.05
N ASN A 110 -6.84 4.60 9.23
CA ASN A 110 -6.25 5.46 8.21
C ASN A 110 -4.72 5.57 8.37
N THR A 111 -4.08 4.54 8.94
CA THR A 111 -2.63 4.51 9.13
C THR A 111 -2.03 3.30 8.43
N LEU A 112 -1.18 3.56 7.44
CA LEU A 112 -0.40 2.53 6.76
C LEU A 112 1.05 2.56 7.27
N LYS A 113 1.59 1.40 7.68
CA LYS A 113 3.01 1.24 7.99
C LYS A 113 3.73 0.61 6.81
N VAL A 114 4.94 1.09 6.52
CA VAL A 114 5.80 0.54 5.47
C VAL A 114 7.16 0.19 6.04
N ILE A 115 7.55 -1.06 5.86
CA ILE A 115 8.83 -1.61 6.31
C ILE A 115 9.59 -2.24 5.14
N GLY A 116 10.91 -2.37 5.27
CA GLY A 116 11.76 -2.93 4.23
C GLY A 116 13.24 -2.69 4.50
N ASN A 117 14.08 -3.08 3.54
CA ASN A 117 15.50 -2.77 3.59
C ASN A 117 15.83 -1.39 2.99
N SER A 118 17.09 -0.97 3.08
CA SER A 118 17.50 0.40 2.78
C SER A 118 17.49 0.80 1.30
N ASN A 119 17.29 -0.14 0.39
CA ASN A 119 17.13 0.15 -1.05
C ASN A 119 15.65 0.10 -1.50
N ALA A 120 14.70 -0.11 -0.58
CA ALA A 120 13.29 -0.04 -0.87
C ALA A 120 12.82 1.42 -0.96
N ASN A 121 11.86 1.67 -1.86
CA ASN A 121 11.38 3.01 -2.20
C ASN A 121 9.90 3.18 -1.87
N VAL A 122 9.52 4.36 -1.40
CA VAL A 122 8.12 4.77 -1.21
C VAL A 122 7.89 6.06 -1.97
N GLU A 123 7.00 6.02 -2.96
CA GLU A 123 6.55 7.18 -3.72
C GLU A 123 5.13 7.55 -3.28
N ALA A 124 4.99 8.61 -2.49
CA ALA A 124 3.73 9.02 -1.88
C ALA A 124 3.25 10.38 -2.40
N ILE A 125 2.10 10.42 -3.06
CA ILE A 125 1.50 11.64 -3.59
C ILE A 125 0.60 12.28 -2.53
N GLY A 126 0.79 13.57 -2.26
CA GLY A 126 0.00 14.38 -1.32
C GLY A 126 0.39 14.23 0.15
N PHE A 127 1.42 13.44 0.45
CA PHE A 127 1.93 13.24 1.81
C PHE A 127 3.15 14.11 2.09
N GLU A 128 3.17 14.74 3.25
CA GLU A 128 4.27 15.58 3.71
C GLU A 128 4.93 15.00 4.95
N LYS A 129 6.27 15.05 4.98
CA LYS A 129 7.07 14.59 6.13
C LYS A 129 6.71 15.43 7.36
N SER A 130 6.23 14.79 8.41
CA SER A 130 5.91 15.45 9.68
C SER A 130 7.17 15.57 10.56
N ASN A 131 7.13 16.42 11.60
CA ASN A 131 8.21 16.50 12.61
C ASN A 131 8.13 15.39 13.68
N THR A 132 7.45 14.28 13.38
CA THR A 132 7.17 13.19 14.32
C THR A 132 7.78 11.88 13.84
N SER A 133 8.43 11.18 14.76
CA SER A 133 8.80 9.77 14.59
C SER A 133 8.10 8.92 15.64
N LYS A 134 7.87 7.64 15.32
CA LYS A 134 7.22 6.66 16.19
C LYS A 134 8.01 5.37 16.19
N THR A 135 8.14 4.71 17.33
CA THR A 135 8.76 3.39 17.43
C THR A 135 7.72 2.38 17.88
N VAL A 136 7.57 1.31 17.11
CA VAL A 136 6.67 0.18 17.39
C VAL A 136 7.45 -1.09 17.11
N ASP A 137 7.45 -2.03 18.07
CA ASP A 137 8.12 -3.34 17.96
C ASP A 137 9.59 -3.28 17.50
N GLY A 138 10.32 -2.27 17.98
CA GLY A 138 11.72 -2.05 17.66
C GLY A 138 11.98 -1.38 16.31
N ILE A 139 10.94 -1.06 15.53
CA ILE A 139 11.03 -0.36 14.25
C ILE A 139 10.72 1.12 14.46
N THR A 140 11.63 1.99 14.04
CA THR A 140 11.41 3.45 14.05
C THR A 140 10.93 3.95 12.70
N TYR A 141 9.78 4.60 12.72
CA TYR A 141 9.08 5.18 11.58
C TYR A 141 9.18 6.70 11.58
N GLN A 142 9.40 7.26 10.40
CA GLN A 142 9.07 8.65 10.11
C GLN A 142 7.58 8.73 9.73
N VAL A 143 6.85 9.67 10.34
CA VAL A 143 5.44 9.90 10.02
C VAL A 143 5.31 10.91 8.89
N TYR A 144 4.48 10.60 7.91
CA TYR A 144 4.01 11.49 6.86
C TYR A 144 2.51 11.67 7.00
N SER A 145 2.02 12.89 6.79
CA SER A 145 0.60 13.23 6.89
C SER A 145 0.11 13.77 5.55
N HIS A 146 -1.12 13.45 5.14
CA HIS A 146 -1.67 14.05 3.95
C HIS A 146 -2.05 15.52 4.18
N THR A 147 -1.75 16.40 3.22
CA THR A 147 -1.97 17.86 3.35
C THR A 147 -3.44 18.21 3.62
N ASP A 148 -4.37 17.57 2.88
CA ASP A 148 -5.81 17.84 3.00
C ASP A 148 -6.58 16.87 3.92
N ALA A 149 -5.91 15.80 4.39
CA ALA A 149 -6.51 14.73 5.18
C ALA A 149 -5.57 14.34 6.32
N PRO A 150 -5.39 15.19 7.34
CA PRO A 150 -4.34 15.02 8.35
C PRO A 150 -4.52 13.76 9.22
N THR A 151 -5.68 13.10 9.19
CA THR A 151 -5.91 11.82 9.85
C THR A 151 -5.32 10.64 9.08
N ALA A 152 -5.09 10.78 7.77
CA ALA A 152 -4.37 9.80 6.95
C ALA A 152 -2.86 9.88 7.25
N LYS A 153 -2.31 8.79 7.78
CA LYS A 153 -0.90 8.71 8.20
C LYS A 153 -0.18 7.60 7.44
N LEU A 154 0.95 7.97 6.85
CA LEU A 154 1.89 7.01 6.28
C LEU A 154 3.13 6.95 7.18
N TRP A 155 3.38 5.80 7.79
CA TRP A 155 4.51 5.57 8.69
C TRP A 155 5.55 4.77 7.93
N VAL A 156 6.65 5.41 7.52
CA VAL A 156 7.70 4.74 6.75
C VAL A 156 8.90 4.49 7.63
N GLN A 157 9.39 3.26 7.68
CA GLN A 157 10.61 2.92 8.41
C GLN A 157 11.77 3.81 7.93
N GLN A 158 12.53 4.39 8.87
CA GLN A 158 13.47 5.49 8.58
C GLN A 158 14.63 5.14 7.63
N ASN A 159 14.92 3.86 7.37
CA ASN A 159 15.97 3.44 6.44
C ASN A 159 15.51 3.40 4.97
N LEU A 160 14.21 3.55 4.69
CA LEU A 160 13.67 3.51 3.32
C LEU A 160 13.88 4.85 2.60
N ILE A 161 13.94 4.80 1.29
CA ILE A 161 14.00 5.98 0.43
C ILE A 161 12.57 6.47 0.21
N VAL A 162 12.30 7.75 0.50
CA VAL A 162 10.94 8.32 0.34
C VAL A 162 10.96 9.52 -0.59
N SER A 163 10.10 9.47 -1.60
CA SER A 163 9.83 10.55 -2.54
C SER A 163 8.38 10.99 -2.37
N THR A 164 8.18 12.28 -2.10
CA THR A 164 6.84 12.88 -1.98
C THR A 164 6.62 13.90 -3.08
N SER A 165 5.41 13.94 -3.64
CA SER A 165 5.00 14.99 -4.58
C SER A 165 3.67 15.58 -4.13
N ILE A 166 3.41 16.83 -4.52
CA ILE A 166 2.09 17.44 -4.36
C ILE A 166 1.20 17.00 -5.51
N ALA A 167 -0.08 16.71 -5.24
CA ALA A 167 -1.06 16.56 -6.31
C ALA A 167 -1.18 17.90 -7.04
N GLN A 168 -0.76 17.97 -8.31
CA GLN A 168 -0.86 19.21 -9.08
C GLN A 168 -2.35 19.52 -9.34
N GLY A 169 -2.88 20.53 -8.67
CA GLY A 169 -4.09 21.23 -9.11
C GLY A 169 -3.73 22.14 -10.28
N PHE A 170 -4.43 22.03 -11.41
CA PHE A 170 -4.26 22.95 -12.53
C PHE A 170 -4.53 24.39 -12.04
N VAL A 171 -3.53 25.26 -12.16
CA VAL A 171 -3.71 26.72 -11.99
C VAL A 171 -4.32 27.25 -13.29
N MET A 172 -5.64 27.40 -13.33
CA MET A 172 -6.30 28.19 -14.36
C MET A 172 -6.11 29.67 -14.02
N ASN A 173 -5.08 30.31 -14.60
CA ASN A 173 -5.01 31.77 -14.61
C ASN A 173 -6.12 32.29 -15.50
N GLY A 174 -7.25 32.66 -14.92
CA GLY A 174 -8.33 33.35 -15.62
C GLY A 174 -7.80 34.65 -16.21
N GLU A 175 -7.82 34.73 -17.53
CA GLU A 175 -7.52 35.94 -18.30
C GLU A 175 -8.59 36.98 -17.96
N ASN A 176 -8.17 38.15 -17.47
CA ASN A 176 -9.08 39.26 -17.21
C ASN A 176 -9.48 39.84 -18.57
N THR A 177 -10.71 39.59 -19.02
CA THR A 177 -11.27 40.34 -20.14
C THR A 177 -11.65 41.72 -19.61
N ASP A 178 -10.73 42.67 -19.72
CA ASP A 178 -11.08 44.08 -19.57
C ASP A 178 -12.06 44.43 -20.70
N GLU A 179 -13.33 44.64 -20.33
CA GLU A 179 -14.34 45.27 -21.17
C GLU A 179 -13.91 46.72 -21.47
N TYR A 180 -13.82 47.05 -22.75
CA TYR A 180 -13.99 48.43 -23.26
C TYR A 180 -14.75 48.40 -24.58
#